data_AF-A0A529YNI3-F1
#
_entry.id   AF-A0A529YNI3-F1
#
_cell.length_a   1.000
_cell.length_b   1.000
_cell.length_c   1.000
_cell.angle_alpha   90.00
_cell.angle_beta   90.00
_cell.angle_gamma   90.00
#
_symmetry.space_group_name_H-M   'P 1'
#
loop_
_entity.id
_entity.type
_entity.pdbx_description
1 polymer ?
#
loop_
_entity_poly.entity_id
_entity_poly.type
_entity_poly.pdbx_seq_one_letter_code
_entity_poly.pdbx_strand_id
1 'polypeptide(L)'
;MKLAYGLHSKWVGQNPLTTEIFELLPPKSDLWATRLKWHFELLIQVWNAALASNETISIFDQGMVQFVCSLVMFSGVTNQEKIARALDLVPKPNLLVRLQAPREILESRLRERQRHLGIVQRLLEVDLQTSLDNIRHVTLVGELAESFGVPTISIDSSHASGRAAALDMIARDAIETMQGSFTKRADVEFRYGKLQATMK
;
A
#
# COMPACT_ATOMS: atom_id res chain seq x y z
N MET A 1 21.59 32.00 17.03
CA MET A 1 20.63 31.71 18.11
C MET A 1 20.19 30.26 17.96
N LYS A 2 20.71 29.36 18.80
CA LYS A 2 20.38 27.93 18.85
C LYS A 2 19.09 27.77 19.66
N LEU A 3 18.05 27.17 19.10
CA LEU A 3 16.91 26.69 19.88
C LEU A 3 16.59 25.23 19.50
N ALA A 4 16.95 24.37 20.46
CA ALA A 4 16.31 23.11 20.83
C ALA A 4 16.08 22.04 19.75
N TYR A 5 17.16 21.30 19.45
CA TYR A 5 17.04 19.85 19.32
C TYR A 5 16.50 19.28 20.63
N GLY A 6 15.31 18.68 20.63
CA GLY A 6 14.84 17.99 21.83
C GLY A 6 13.33 17.88 21.97
N LEU A 7 12.71 17.00 21.17
CA LEU A 7 11.60 16.19 21.65
C LEU A 7 11.67 14.82 20.95
N HIS A 8 12.65 14.04 21.41
CA HIS A 8 12.63 12.59 21.24
C HIS A 8 11.37 12.07 21.94
N SER A 9 10.33 11.79 21.17
CA SER A 9 9.21 10.96 21.61
C SER A 9 9.75 9.59 22.01
N LYS A 10 9.98 9.43 23.31
CA LYS A 10 10.19 8.14 23.96
C LYS A 10 8.87 7.39 23.92
N TRP A 11 8.60 6.63 22.86
CA TRP A 11 7.72 5.43 22.81
C TRP A 11 7.55 4.99 21.35
N VAL A 12 8.57 4.34 20.78
CA VAL A 12 8.48 3.48 19.59
C VAL A 12 9.70 2.54 19.65
N GLY A 13 9.52 1.22 19.62
CA GLY A 13 10.65 0.31 19.42
C GLY A 13 11.33 0.68 18.10
N GLN A 14 12.62 1.03 18.12
CA GLN A 14 13.32 1.52 16.93
C GLN A 14 13.49 0.39 15.92
N ASN A 15 12.50 0.18 15.06
CA ASN A 15 12.63 -0.73 13.95
C ASN A 15 13.62 -0.10 12.94
N PRO A 16 14.74 -0.77 12.59
CA PRO A 16 15.71 -0.24 11.64
C PRO A 16 15.08 0.17 10.30
N LEU A 17 14.05 -0.57 9.88
CA LEU A 17 13.28 -0.28 8.67
C LEU A 17 12.56 1.08 8.75
N THR A 18 11.99 1.42 9.90
CA THR A 18 11.33 2.70 10.14
C THR A 18 12.31 3.85 10.10
N THR A 19 13.52 3.67 10.63
CA THR A 19 14.55 4.71 10.52
C THR A 19 14.95 4.92 9.06
N GLU A 20 15.29 3.85 8.34
CA GLU A 20 15.80 3.93 6.96
C GLU A 20 14.76 4.54 5.99
N ILE A 21 13.49 4.14 6.09
CA ILE A 21 12.46 4.64 5.18
C ILE A 21 12.15 6.14 5.42
N PHE A 22 12.22 6.61 6.67
CA PHE A 22 12.01 8.02 7.00
C PHE A 22 13.22 8.90 6.69
N GLU A 23 14.42 8.32 6.58
CA GLU A 23 15.59 9.02 6.05
C GLU A 23 15.51 9.18 4.51
N LEU A 24 14.96 8.19 3.81
CA LEU A 24 14.76 8.26 2.36
C LEU A 24 13.66 9.27 1.98
N LEU A 25 12.54 9.26 2.71
CA LEU A 25 11.35 10.07 2.43
C LEU A 25 10.92 10.86 3.67
N PRO A 26 11.72 11.85 4.12
CA PRO A 26 11.44 12.59 5.35
C PRO A 26 10.21 13.49 5.19
N PRO A 27 9.15 13.33 6.01
CA PRO A 27 8.01 14.22 5.98
C PRO A 27 8.39 15.66 6.34
N LYS A 28 7.78 16.65 5.70
CA LYS A 28 8.07 18.07 5.94
C LYS A 28 7.57 18.62 7.29
N SER A 29 6.71 17.87 7.99
CA SER A 29 6.05 18.29 9.22
C SER A 29 6.24 17.26 10.32
N ASP A 30 6.65 17.69 11.51
CA ASP A 30 6.92 16.82 12.66
C ASP A 30 5.67 16.10 13.18
N LEU A 31 4.51 16.77 13.12
CA LEU A 31 3.22 16.17 13.48
C LEU A 31 2.89 15.00 12.55
N TRP A 32 3.04 15.22 11.24
CA TRP A 32 2.84 14.18 10.24
C TRP A 32 3.90 13.08 10.32
N ALA A 33 5.16 13.43 10.58
CA ALA A 33 6.23 12.45 10.79
C ALA A 33 5.90 11.51 11.96
N THR A 34 5.43 12.06 13.08
CA THR A 34 5.05 11.25 14.25
C THR A 34 3.87 10.32 13.94
N ARG A 35 2.81 10.85 13.33
CA ARG A 35 1.63 10.07 12.93
C ARG A 35 1.98 8.95 11.95
N LEU A 36 2.77 9.25 10.92
CA LEU A 36 3.18 8.27 9.91
C LEU A 36 4.10 7.20 10.50
N LYS A 37 5.03 7.56 11.42
CA LYS A 37 5.87 6.58 12.12
C LYS A 37 5.02 5.59 12.90
N TRP A 38 4.06 6.09 13.68
CA TRP A 38 3.17 5.21 14.43
C TRP A 38 2.36 4.29 13.51
N HIS A 39 1.79 4.84 12.43
CA HIS A 39 1.06 4.05 11.46
C HIS A 39 1.92 2.97 10.80
N PHE A 40 3.17 3.28 10.45
CA PHE A 40 4.10 2.34 9.85
C PHE A 40 4.44 1.16 10.76
N GLU A 41 4.72 1.45 12.04
CA GLU A 41 5.04 0.42 13.02
C GLU A 41 3.87 -0.54 13.23
N LEU A 42 2.64 -0.01 13.32
CA LEU A 42 1.43 -0.83 13.38
C LEU A 42 1.26 -1.67 12.11
N LEU A 43 1.48 -1.06 10.93
CA LEU A 43 1.36 -1.75 9.66
C LEU A 43 2.38 -2.89 9.55
N ILE A 44 3.64 -2.68 9.96
CA ILE A 44 4.66 -3.73 10.00
C ILE A 44 4.26 -4.86 10.96
N GLN A 45 3.74 -4.54 12.14
CA GLN A 45 3.33 -5.57 13.11
C GLN A 45 2.22 -6.46 12.54
N VAL A 46 1.17 -5.86 11.97
CA VAL A 46 0.06 -6.59 11.35
C VAL A 46 0.55 -7.37 10.12
N TRP A 47 1.44 -6.78 9.32
CA TRP A 47 2.03 -7.46 8.16
C TRP A 47 2.83 -8.68 8.56
N ASN A 48 3.69 -8.57 9.58
CA ASN A 48 4.49 -9.70 10.06
C ASN A 48 3.61 -10.80 10.65
N ALA A 49 2.54 -10.44 11.36
CA ALA A 49 1.56 -11.42 11.83
C ALA A 49 0.86 -12.14 10.67
N ALA A 50 0.50 -11.41 9.60
CA ALA A 50 -0.07 -11.99 8.38
C ALA A 50 0.92 -12.94 7.68
N LEU A 51 2.21 -12.58 7.59
CA LEU A 51 3.23 -13.45 7.01
C LEU A 51 3.50 -14.72 7.83
N ALA A 52 3.32 -14.66 9.15
CA ALA A 52 3.49 -15.81 10.03
C ALA A 52 2.30 -16.79 9.98
N SER A 53 1.15 -16.37 9.44
CA SER A 53 -0.04 -17.21 9.29
C SER A 53 -0.03 -17.93 7.94
N ASN A 54 -0.08 -19.26 7.96
CA ASN A 54 -0.19 -20.07 6.73
C ASN A 54 -1.63 -20.50 6.41
N GLU A 55 -2.60 -20.14 7.26
CA GLU A 55 -3.98 -20.65 7.19
C GLU A 55 -4.97 -19.57 6.74
N THR A 56 -4.55 -18.31 6.66
CA THR A 56 -5.44 -17.17 6.39
C THR A 56 -4.93 -16.29 5.25
N ILE A 57 -5.86 -15.83 4.41
CA ILE A 57 -5.60 -14.80 3.41
C ILE A 57 -5.75 -13.45 4.09
N SER A 58 -4.68 -12.65 4.11
CA SER A 58 -4.70 -11.30 4.67
C SER A 58 -4.82 -10.27 3.56
N ILE A 59 -5.86 -9.44 3.63
CA ILE A 59 -6.10 -8.38 2.64
C ILE A 59 -5.82 -7.03 3.30
N PHE A 60 -4.96 -6.24 2.66
CA PHE A 60 -4.61 -4.90 3.10
C PHE A 60 -5.23 -3.89 2.12
N ASP A 61 -6.23 -3.14 2.56
CA ASP A 61 -6.83 -2.05 1.80
C ASP A 61 -5.90 -0.84 1.67
N GLN A 62 -5.08 -0.58 2.69
CA GLN A 62 -3.99 0.39 2.71
C GLN A 62 -2.68 -0.29 3.13
N GLY A 63 -2.08 -1.01 2.18
CA GLY A 63 -0.83 -1.73 2.38
C GLY A 63 0.45 -0.87 2.24
N MET A 64 1.59 -1.54 2.18
CA MET A 64 2.91 -0.92 2.15
C MET A 64 3.12 0.07 0.99
N VAL A 65 2.61 -0.23 -0.21
CA VAL A 65 2.69 0.67 -1.38
C VAL A 65 1.95 1.99 -1.11
N GLN A 66 0.78 1.91 -0.47
CA GLN A 66 -0.02 3.10 -0.11
C GLN A 66 0.67 3.93 0.99
N PHE A 67 1.36 3.25 1.92
CA PHE A 67 2.17 3.92 2.92
C PHE A 67 3.34 4.69 2.29
N VAL A 68 4.10 4.06 1.38
CA VAL A 68 5.17 4.73 0.64
C VAL A 68 4.63 5.90 -0.18
N CYS A 69 3.48 5.73 -0.84
CA CYS A 69 2.81 6.83 -1.53
C CYS A 69 2.51 8.00 -0.59
N SER A 70 2.06 7.71 0.64
CA SER A 70 1.83 8.72 1.67
C SER A 70 3.13 9.44 2.05
N LEU A 71 4.22 8.72 2.28
CA LEU A 71 5.53 9.32 2.55
C LEU A 71 6.03 10.21 1.41
N VAL A 72 5.86 9.79 0.16
CA VAL A 72 6.19 10.63 -1.01
C VAL A 72 5.38 11.92 -1.00
N MET A 73 4.07 11.85 -0.74
CA MET A 73 3.21 13.04 -0.65
C MET A 73 3.64 13.99 0.49
N PHE A 74 3.93 13.46 1.68
CA PHE A 74 4.28 14.28 2.84
C PHE A 74 5.74 14.75 2.86
N SER A 75 6.64 14.06 2.13
CA SER A 75 8.04 14.48 1.94
C SER A 75 8.20 15.43 0.75
N GLY A 76 7.34 15.33 -0.26
CA GLY A 76 7.47 16.04 -1.54
C GLY A 76 8.68 15.60 -2.36
N VAL A 77 9.28 14.44 -2.06
CA VAL A 77 10.42 13.89 -2.81
C VAL A 77 9.92 13.31 -4.12
N THR A 78 10.49 13.74 -5.24
CA THR A 78 10.19 13.22 -6.60
C THR A 78 11.33 12.38 -7.17
N ASN A 79 12.42 12.20 -6.44
CA ASN A 79 13.57 11.41 -6.87
C ASN A 79 13.17 9.92 -6.98
N GLN A 80 13.16 9.39 -8.20
CA GLN A 80 12.72 8.04 -8.49
C GLN A 80 13.57 6.96 -7.79
N GLU A 81 14.89 7.16 -7.69
CA GLU A 81 15.79 6.20 -7.03
C GLU A 81 15.47 6.08 -5.54
N LYS A 82 15.21 7.21 -4.85
CA LYS A 82 14.80 7.19 -3.44
C LYS A 82 13.46 6.51 -3.24
N ILE A 83 12.51 6.75 -4.15
CA ILE A 83 11.18 6.14 -4.09
C ILE A 83 11.28 4.63 -4.34
N ALA A 84 12.00 4.21 -5.38
CA ALA A 84 12.24 2.80 -5.69
C ALA A 84 12.94 2.08 -4.53
N ARG A 85 13.94 2.73 -3.89
CA ARG A 85 14.59 2.15 -2.71
C ARG A 85 13.65 2.04 -1.51
N ALA A 86 12.82 3.06 -1.24
CA ALA A 86 11.82 2.99 -0.16
C ALA A 86 10.82 1.85 -0.41
N LEU A 87 10.44 1.66 -1.67
CA LEU A 87 9.58 0.60 -2.14
C LEU A 87 10.23 -0.80 -2.02
N ASP A 88 11.53 -0.92 -2.22
CA ASP A 88 12.27 -2.18 -2.03
C ASP A 88 12.48 -2.56 -0.57
N LEU A 89 12.53 -1.56 0.33
CA LEU A 89 12.68 -1.79 1.77
C LEU A 89 11.41 -2.34 2.42
N VAL A 90 10.23 -1.97 1.91
CA VAL A 90 8.98 -2.41 2.52
C VAL A 90 8.64 -3.86 2.17
N PRO A 91 8.00 -4.60 3.08
CA PRO A 91 7.50 -5.93 2.79
C PRO A 91 6.59 -5.97 1.55
N LYS A 92 6.81 -6.94 0.67
CA LYS A 92 6.10 -7.08 -0.61
C LYS A 92 4.92 -8.05 -0.46
N PRO A 93 3.72 -7.72 -0.98
CA PRO A 93 2.60 -8.66 -0.98
C PRO A 93 2.84 -9.80 -1.97
N ASN A 94 2.04 -10.86 -1.88
CA ASN A 94 2.02 -11.90 -2.92
C ASN A 94 1.21 -11.47 -4.16
N LEU A 95 0.29 -10.54 -3.99
CA LEU A 95 -0.56 -9.98 -5.03
C LEU A 95 -0.81 -8.50 -4.74
N LEU A 96 -0.60 -7.65 -5.74
CA LEU A 96 -0.96 -6.25 -5.68
C LEU A 96 -2.23 -6.00 -6.49
N VAL A 97 -3.19 -5.29 -5.92
CA VAL A 97 -4.41 -4.87 -6.62
C VAL A 97 -4.39 -3.36 -6.80
N ARG A 98 -4.33 -2.92 -8.06
CA ARG A 98 -4.35 -1.51 -8.44
C ARG A 98 -5.74 -1.13 -8.94
N LEU A 99 -6.44 -0.32 -8.15
CA LEU A 99 -7.70 0.27 -8.55
C LEU A 99 -7.44 1.63 -9.21
N GLN A 100 -7.79 1.75 -10.48
CA GLN A 100 -7.69 2.99 -11.25
C GLN A 100 -9.09 3.59 -11.46
N ALA A 101 -9.15 4.91 -11.55
CA ALA A 101 -10.34 5.60 -12.03
C ALA A 101 -9.89 6.80 -12.86
N PRO A 102 -10.66 7.18 -13.90
CA PRO A 102 -10.45 8.44 -14.61
C PRO A 102 -10.38 9.61 -13.63
N ARG A 103 -9.51 10.58 -13.93
CA ARG A 103 -9.25 11.75 -13.09
C ARG A 103 -10.55 12.50 -12.76
N GLU A 104 -11.45 12.60 -13.72
CA GLU A 104 -12.73 13.29 -13.61
C GLU A 104 -13.63 12.60 -12.57
N ILE A 105 -13.60 11.26 -12.52
CA ILE A 105 -14.32 10.46 -11.52
C ILE A 105 -13.67 10.64 -10.13
N LEU A 106 -12.34 10.65 -10.06
CA LEU A 106 -11.62 10.90 -8.80
C LEU A 106 -11.93 12.29 -8.26
N GLU A 107 -11.88 13.33 -9.10
CA GLU A 107 -12.20 14.70 -8.73
C GLU A 107 -13.64 14.85 -8.23
N SER A 108 -14.60 14.23 -8.93
CA SER A 108 -16.01 14.20 -8.51
C SER A 108 -16.18 13.58 -7.13
N ARG A 109 -15.63 12.37 -6.92
CA ARG A 109 -15.73 11.65 -5.64
C ARG A 109 -15.04 12.40 -4.50
N LEU A 110 -13.90 13.03 -4.77
CA LEU A 110 -13.18 13.83 -3.77
C LEU A 110 -13.95 15.09 -3.38
N ARG A 111 -14.53 15.81 -4.36
CA ARG A 111 -15.39 16.98 -4.08
C ARG A 111 -16.63 16.59 -3.28
N GLU A 112 -17.24 15.44 -3.58
CA GLU A 112 -18.37 14.93 -2.83
C GLU A 112 -17.98 14.58 -1.38
N ARG A 113 -16.85 13.89 -1.16
CA ARG A 113 -16.36 13.60 0.19
C ARG A 113 -16.12 14.88 0.99
N GLN A 114 -15.46 15.89 0.40
CA GLN A 114 -15.20 17.16 1.08
C GLN A 114 -16.45 17.87 1.57
N ARG A 115 -17.55 17.80 0.83
CA ARG A 115 -18.84 18.40 1.24
C ARG A 115 -19.39 17.78 2.52
N HIS A 116 -18.98 16.56 2.84
CA HIS A 116 -19.46 15.78 3.99
C HIS A 116 -18.43 15.66 5.13
N LEU A 117 -17.24 16.25 5.00
CA LEU A 117 -16.18 16.17 6.03
C LEU A 117 -16.25 17.33 7.02
N GLY A 118 -16.24 16.97 8.31
CA GLY A 118 -16.16 17.93 9.42
C GLY A 118 -14.78 18.60 9.54
N ILE A 119 -14.71 19.71 10.30
CA ILE A 119 -13.52 20.56 10.44
C ILE A 119 -12.28 19.77 10.92
N VAL A 120 -12.46 18.84 11.87
CA VAL A 120 -11.37 18.02 12.42
C VAL A 120 -10.88 16.98 11.42
N GLN A 121 -11.78 16.39 10.64
CA GLN A 121 -11.40 15.44 9.57
C GLN A 121 -10.64 16.15 8.45
N ARG A 122 -10.97 17.41 8.17
CA ARG A 122 -10.27 18.23 7.17
C ARG A 122 -8.83 18.59 7.55
N LEU A 123 -8.53 18.71 8.85
CA LEU A 123 -7.18 18.94 9.37
C LEU A 123 -6.32 17.66 9.34
N LEU A 124 -6.96 16.49 9.40
CA LEU A 124 -6.33 15.16 9.41
C LEU A 124 -6.34 14.45 8.04
N GLU A 125 -6.98 15.03 7.03
CA GLU A 125 -6.92 14.57 5.66
C GLU A 125 -5.93 15.41 4.85
N VAL A 126 -5.28 14.76 3.88
CA VAL A 126 -4.49 15.45 2.85
C VAL A 126 -5.46 16.32 2.06
N ASP A 127 -5.31 17.65 2.16
CA ASP A 127 -6.19 18.62 1.50
C ASP A 127 -6.41 18.30 0.01
N LEU A 128 -7.59 18.64 -0.54
CA LEU A 128 -7.99 18.31 -1.92
C LEU A 128 -7.01 18.86 -2.94
N GLN A 129 -6.52 20.08 -2.74
CA GLN A 129 -5.52 20.67 -3.63
C GLN A 129 -4.20 19.89 -3.56
N THR A 130 -3.80 19.49 -2.36
CA THR A 130 -2.62 18.64 -2.14
C THR A 130 -2.80 17.24 -2.74
N SER A 131 -4.00 16.66 -2.67
CA SER A 131 -4.33 15.35 -3.27
C SER A 131 -4.34 15.40 -4.81
N LEU A 132 -4.83 16.49 -5.41
CA LEU A 132 -4.84 16.69 -6.86
C LEU A 132 -3.46 17.07 -7.42
N ASP A 133 -2.71 17.91 -6.70
CA ASP A 133 -1.33 18.26 -7.06
C ASP A 133 -0.39 17.05 -6.95
N ASN A 134 -0.72 16.11 -6.05
CA ASN A 134 0.04 14.89 -5.83
C ASN A 134 -0.38 13.70 -6.71
N ILE A 135 -1.31 13.86 -7.66
CA ILE A 135 -1.66 12.79 -8.62
C ILE A 135 -0.39 12.27 -9.32
N ARG A 136 0.55 13.17 -9.65
CA ARG A 136 1.83 12.76 -10.26
C ARG A 136 2.68 11.90 -9.33
N HIS A 137 2.66 12.17 -8.02
CA HIS A 137 3.36 11.35 -7.03
C HIS A 137 2.73 9.96 -6.91
N VAL A 138 1.39 9.87 -6.91
CA VAL A 138 0.66 8.60 -6.87
C VAL A 138 0.92 7.78 -8.13
N THR A 139 0.89 8.42 -9.31
CA THR A 139 1.21 7.75 -10.58
C THR A 139 2.64 7.24 -10.59
N LEU A 140 3.61 8.07 -10.18
CA LEU A 140 5.03 7.69 -10.13
C LEU A 140 5.27 6.50 -9.20
N VAL A 141 4.69 6.51 -8.00
CA VAL A 141 4.79 5.39 -7.05
C VAL A 141 4.12 4.13 -7.64
N GLY A 142 2.99 4.28 -8.33
CA GLY A 142 2.32 3.18 -9.01
C GLY A 142 3.16 2.55 -10.12
N GLU A 143 3.79 3.37 -10.97
CA GLU A 143 4.69 2.92 -12.04
C GLU A 143 5.94 2.21 -11.47
N LEU A 144 6.53 2.75 -10.40
CA LEU A 144 7.65 2.11 -9.71
C LEU A 144 7.21 0.86 -8.91
N ALA A 145 5.95 0.78 -8.49
CA ALA A 145 5.42 -0.41 -7.85
C ALA A 145 5.23 -1.57 -8.84
N GLU A 146 4.99 -1.28 -10.12
CA GLU A 146 4.92 -2.31 -11.16
C GLU A 146 6.26 -3.03 -11.36
N SER A 147 7.39 -2.39 -11.04
CA SER A 147 8.71 -3.04 -11.06
C SER A 147 8.98 -3.95 -9.85
N PHE A 148 7.99 -4.20 -8.97
CA PHE A 148 8.17 -5.05 -7.78
C PHE A 148 8.42 -6.52 -8.09
N GLY A 149 8.13 -6.94 -9.33
CA GLY A 149 8.14 -8.35 -9.71
C GLY A 149 7.03 -9.16 -9.00
N VAL A 150 6.04 -8.47 -8.44
CA VAL A 150 4.87 -9.07 -7.79
C VAL A 150 3.71 -9.09 -8.79
N PRO A 151 2.94 -10.20 -8.89
CA PRO A 151 1.70 -10.24 -9.66
C PRO A 151 0.82 -9.03 -9.33
N THR A 152 0.42 -8.28 -10.36
CA THR A 152 -0.37 -7.04 -10.20
C THR A 152 -1.62 -7.09 -11.05
N ILE A 153 -2.78 -6.95 -10.42
CA ILE A 153 -4.07 -6.85 -11.09
C ILE A 153 -4.46 -5.38 -11.16
N SER A 154 -4.66 -4.85 -12.37
CA SER A 154 -5.16 -3.49 -12.57
C SER A 154 -6.63 -3.50 -12.99
N ILE A 155 -7.46 -2.75 -12.26
CA ILE A 155 -8.91 -2.68 -12.48
C ILE A 155 -9.33 -1.23 -12.67
N ASP A 156 -10.10 -0.95 -13.72
CA ASP A 156 -10.78 0.32 -13.90
C ASP A 156 -12.13 0.32 -13.17
N SER A 157 -12.28 1.24 -12.21
CA SER A 157 -13.46 1.37 -11.36
C SER A 157 -14.62 2.18 -11.97
N SER A 158 -14.52 2.56 -13.25
CA SER A 158 -15.54 3.35 -13.97
C SER A 158 -16.74 2.55 -14.48
N HIS A 159 -16.67 1.21 -14.55
CA HIS A 159 -17.78 0.37 -15.02
C HIS A 159 -18.41 -0.47 -13.89
N ALA A 160 -19.73 -0.41 -13.72
CA ALA A 160 -20.46 -1.17 -12.70
C ALA A 160 -20.40 -2.70 -12.93
N SER A 161 -20.41 -3.14 -14.19
CA SER A 161 -20.09 -4.52 -14.61
C SER A 161 -18.63 -4.88 -14.32
N GLY A 162 -17.74 -3.88 -14.28
CA GLY A 162 -16.32 -4.02 -13.94
C GLY A 162 -16.08 -4.33 -12.47
N ARG A 163 -16.98 -3.98 -11.54
CA ARG A 163 -16.78 -4.27 -10.10
C ARG A 163 -16.95 -5.76 -9.77
N ALA A 164 -18.00 -6.39 -10.28
CA ALA A 164 -18.22 -7.82 -10.08
C ALA A 164 -17.16 -8.64 -10.84
N ALA A 165 -16.85 -8.28 -12.09
CA ALA A 165 -15.79 -8.90 -12.86
C ALA A 165 -14.40 -8.72 -12.21
N ALA A 166 -14.14 -7.56 -11.60
CA ALA A 166 -12.91 -7.32 -10.85
C ALA A 166 -12.82 -8.18 -9.59
N LEU A 167 -13.91 -8.34 -8.85
CA LEU A 167 -13.98 -9.24 -7.70
C LEU A 167 -13.69 -10.69 -8.12
N ASP A 168 -14.30 -11.15 -9.22
CA ASP A 168 -14.06 -12.50 -9.75
C ASP A 168 -12.63 -12.69 -10.25
N MET A 169 -12.03 -11.68 -10.89
CA MET A 169 -10.61 -11.69 -11.29
C MET A 169 -9.68 -11.71 -10.09
N ILE A 170 -9.91 -10.85 -9.08
CA ILE A 170 -9.10 -10.83 -7.85
C ILE A 170 -9.17 -12.19 -7.15
N ALA A 171 -10.37 -12.75 -7.02
CA ALA A 171 -10.56 -14.05 -6.38
C ALA A 171 -9.84 -15.16 -7.16
N ARG A 172 -9.98 -15.19 -8.48
CA ARG A 172 -9.34 -16.19 -9.34
C ARG A 172 -7.82 -16.11 -9.29
N ASP A 173 -7.24 -14.94 -9.51
CA ASP A 173 -5.79 -14.76 -9.56
C ASP A 173 -5.15 -14.94 -8.17
N ALA A 174 -5.84 -14.55 -7.10
CA ALA A 174 -5.40 -14.86 -5.74
C ALA A 174 -5.34 -16.38 -5.52
N ILE A 175 -6.39 -17.11 -5.96
CA ILE A 175 -6.44 -18.57 -5.88
C ILE A 175 -5.34 -19.22 -6.74
N GLU A 176 -5.16 -18.79 -7.98
CA GLU A 176 -4.14 -19.34 -8.90
C GLU A 176 -2.71 -19.05 -8.41
N THR A 177 -2.44 -17.85 -7.90
CA THR A 177 -1.13 -17.49 -7.32
C THR A 177 -0.84 -18.31 -6.06
N MET A 178 -1.86 -18.50 -5.21
CA MET A 178 -1.74 -19.38 -4.05
C MET A 178 -1.52 -20.84 -4.47
N GLN A 179 -2.22 -21.33 -5.48
CA GLN A 179 -2.04 -22.69 -6.01
C GLN A 179 -0.65 -22.89 -6.61
N GLY A 180 -0.16 -21.96 -7.43
CA GLY A 180 1.17 -22.05 -8.04
C GLY A 180 2.29 -22.02 -6.99
N SER A 181 2.13 -21.22 -5.93
CA SER A 181 3.10 -21.18 -4.82
C SER A 181 3.01 -22.41 -3.90
N PHE A 182 1.84 -23.02 -3.74
CA PHE A 182 1.66 -24.29 -3.02
C PHE A 182 2.21 -25.48 -3.80
N THR A 183 1.87 -25.62 -5.09
CA THR A 183 2.33 -26.70 -5.97
C THR A 183 3.85 -26.69 -6.13
N LYS A 184 4.46 -25.51 -6.28
CA LYS A 184 5.93 -25.38 -6.34
C LYS A 184 6.63 -25.74 -5.02
N ARG A 185 5.92 -25.70 -3.89
CA ARG A 185 6.43 -26.04 -2.55
C ARG A 185 6.13 -27.48 -2.14
N ALA A 186 5.13 -28.11 -2.75
CA ALA A 186 4.65 -29.46 -2.41
C ALA A 186 4.99 -30.54 -3.46
N ASP A 187 5.44 -30.20 -4.67
CA ASP A 187 5.59 -31.12 -5.82
C ASP A 187 4.30 -31.93 -6.11
N VAL A 188 3.13 -31.27 -5.94
CA VAL A 188 1.81 -31.85 -6.22
C VAL A 188 1.01 -30.93 -7.14
N GLU A 189 0.68 -31.44 -8.34
CA GLU A 189 -0.14 -30.78 -9.35
C GLU A 189 -1.61 -30.72 -8.89
N PHE A 190 -2.16 -29.52 -8.75
CA PHE A 190 -3.55 -29.30 -8.33
C PHE A 190 -4.43 -29.05 -9.56
N ARG A 191 -5.47 -29.87 -9.79
CA ARG A 191 -6.49 -29.59 -10.82
C ARG A 191 -7.81 -29.19 -10.18
N TYR A 192 -8.30 -28.02 -10.57
CA TYR A 192 -9.60 -27.50 -10.15
C TYR A 192 -10.73 -28.44 -10.62
N GLY A 193 -11.57 -28.90 -9.68
CA GLY A 193 -12.82 -29.61 -10.00
C GLY A 193 -12.99 -31.04 -9.46
N LYS A 194 -11.98 -31.68 -8.86
CA LYS A 194 -12.17 -32.92 -8.08
C LYS A 194 -10.99 -33.15 -7.15
N LEU A 195 -11.27 -33.23 -5.85
CA LEU A 195 -10.32 -33.72 -4.85
C LEU A 195 -10.02 -35.20 -5.16
N GLN A 196 -8.89 -35.48 -5.78
CA GLN A 196 -8.23 -36.78 -5.69
C GLN A 196 -6.75 -36.56 -5.41
N ALA A 197 -6.39 -36.66 -4.13
CA ALA A 197 -5.02 -36.82 -3.72
C ALA A 197 -4.57 -38.23 -4.14
N THR A 198 -3.62 -38.31 -5.06
CA THR A 198 -2.91 -39.56 -5.33
C THR A 198 -1.47 -39.35 -4.88
N MET A 199 -1.11 -39.97 -3.76
CA MET A 199 0.30 -40.07 -3.34
C MET A 199 1.04 -41.03 -4.28
N LYS A 200 2.24 -40.64 -4.69
CA LYS A 200 3.30 -41.59 -5.06
C LYS A 200 4.25 -41.74 -3.90
#